data_AF-A0A7C2YAU6-F1
#
_entry.id   AF-A0A7C2YAU6-F1
#
_cell.length_a   1.000
_cell.length_b   1.000
_cell.length_c   1.000
_cell.angle_alpha   90.00
_cell.angle_beta   90.00
_cell.angle_gamma   90.00
#
_symmetry.space_group_name_H-M   'P 1'
#
loop_
_entity.id
_entity.type
_entity.pdbx_description
1 polymer ?
#
loop_
_entity_poly.entity_id
_entity_poly.type
_entity_poly.pdbx_seq_one_letter_code
_entity_poly.pdbx_strand_id
1 'polypeptide(L)'
;DGWAGKPISLYGRNSASGTYGYFKEHALYKGDYKDTVKEQPGSASVVQGVTEDRFGIGYSGIGYVTSGVRAVPLAAKEGAEYYTPTLDNVVSGKYPLARFLYVYINKAPNKPLDPLVREFCKFILTQEGQQVVIKDGYLPLPAKVVAEEFKKLE
;
A
#
# COMPACT_ATOMS: atom_id res chain seq x y z
N ASP A 1 -16.81 24.76 1.15
CA ASP A 1 -17.79 25.13 0.10
C ASP A 1 -17.34 25.01 -1.36
N GLY A 2 -16.04 24.86 -1.70
CA GLY A 2 -15.60 24.75 -3.11
C GLY A 2 -15.74 23.38 -3.82
N TRP A 3 -16.26 22.36 -3.13
CA TRP A 3 -16.37 20.98 -3.63
C TRP A 3 -17.82 20.54 -3.89
N ALA A 4 -18.80 21.23 -3.31
CA ALA A 4 -20.21 20.87 -3.43
C ALA A 4 -20.66 20.95 -4.91
N GLY A 5 -21.29 19.89 -5.41
CA GLY A 5 -21.84 19.82 -6.77
C GLY A 5 -20.82 19.70 -7.90
N LYS A 6 -19.52 19.54 -7.62
CA LYS A 6 -18.50 19.27 -8.65
C LYS A 6 -18.39 17.77 -8.94
N PRO A 7 -18.29 17.36 -10.21
CA PRO A 7 -18.07 15.95 -10.53
C PRO A 7 -16.71 15.52 -9.99
N ILE A 8 -16.66 14.31 -9.43
CA ILE A 8 -15.42 13.71 -8.94
C ILE A 8 -14.86 12.83 -10.05
N SER A 9 -13.64 13.13 -10.49
CA SER A 9 -12.90 12.25 -11.40
C SER A 9 -12.32 11.08 -10.62
N LEU A 10 -12.58 9.86 -11.09
CA LEU A 10 -12.09 8.65 -10.44
C LEU A 10 -10.82 8.17 -11.15
N TYR A 11 -9.75 7.94 -10.41
CA TYR A 11 -8.49 7.37 -10.91
C TYR A 11 -8.22 6.03 -10.22
N GLY A 12 -7.82 5.04 -11.01
CA GLY A 12 -7.60 3.68 -10.52
C GLY A 12 -6.47 2.98 -11.26
N ARG A 13 -6.17 1.75 -10.84
CA ARG A 13 -5.19 0.88 -11.51
C ARG A 13 -5.89 -0.05 -12.49
N ASN A 14 -5.15 -0.58 -13.45
CA ASN A 14 -5.66 -1.67 -14.29
C ASN A 14 -5.70 -3.02 -13.54
N SER A 15 -6.39 -4.00 -14.13
CA SER A 15 -6.63 -5.34 -13.55
C SER A 15 -5.37 -6.16 -13.27
N ALA A 16 -4.25 -5.85 -13.93
CA ALA A 16 -2.96 -6.49 -13.67
C ALA A 16 -2.31 -6.07 -12.34
N SER A 17 -2.85 -5.04 -11.66
CA SER A 17 -2.28 -4.54 -10.41
C SER A 17 -2.79 -5.31 -9.19
N GLY A 18 -1.87 -5.77 -8.33
CA GLY A 18 -2.24 -6.26 -7.00
C GLY A 18 -2.96 -5.20 -6.14
N THR A 19 -2.73 -3.91 -6.37
CA THR A 19 -3.47 -2.82 -5.70
C THR A 19 -4.91 -2.73 -6.21
N TYR A 20 -5.15 -2.99 -7.50
CA TYR A 20 -6.51 -3.10 -8.05
C TYR A 20 -7.28 -4.22 -7.37
N GLY A 21 -6.70 -5.43 -7.29
CA GLY A 21 -7.34 -6.57 -6.66
C GLY A 21 -7.67 -6.32 -5.19
N TYR A 22 -6.71 -5.78 -4.43
CA TYR A 22 -6.91 -5.47 -3.02
C TYR A 22 -7.96 -4.40 -2.77
N PHE A 23 -7.95 -3.30 -3.53
CA PHE A 23 -8.97 -2.26 -3.38
C PHE A 23 -10.36 -2.78 -3.77
N LYS A 24 -10.45 -3.62 -4.81
CA LYS A 24 -11.70 -4.29 -5.19
C LYS A 24 -12.25 -5.14 -4.04
N GLU A 25 -11.39 -5.93 -3.42
CA GLU A 25 -11.78 -6.82 -2.32
C GLU A 25 -12.15 -6.05 -1.04
N HIS A 26 -11.36 -5.05 -0.65
CA HIS A 26 -11.43 -4.43 0.68
C HIS A 26 -12.24 -3.13 0.72
N ALA A 27 -12.28 -2.38 -0.37
CA ALA A 27 -13.00 -1.09 -0.43
C ALA A 27 -14.29 -1.18 -1.27
N LEU A 28 -14.30 -2.01 -2.32
CA LEU A 28 -15.49 -2.24 -3.15
C LEU A 28 -16.28 -3.50 -2.76
N TYR A 29 -15.84 -4.24 -1.74
CA TYR A 29 -16.49 -5.47 -1.27
C TYR A 29 -16.75 -6.48 -2.40
N LYS A 30 -15.76 -6.67 -3.28
CA LYS A 30 -15.79 -7.51 -4.49
C LYS A 30 -16.67 -7.00 -5.64
N GLY A 31 -17.29 -5.82 -5.49
CA GLY A 31 -18.00 -5.14 -6.58
C GLY A 31 -17.06 -4.62 -7.66
N ASP A 32 -17.61 -4.33 -8.84
CA ASP A 32 -16.84 -3.79 -9.96
C ASP A 32 -16.56 -2.29 -9.82
N TYR A 33 -15.50 -1.86 -10.50
CA TYR A 33 -15.21 -0.44 -10.66
C TYR A 33 -16.25 0.19 -11.60
N LYS A 34 -16.50 1.48 -11.43
CA LYS A 34 -17.31 2.24 -12.40
C LYS A 34 -16.54 2.34 -13.72
N ASP A 35 -17.26 2.28 -14.84
CA ASP A 35 -16.69 2.46 -16.19
C ASP A 35 -16.03 3.83 -16.40
N THR A 36 -16.36 4.79 -15.54
CA THR A 36 -15.79 6.15 -15.55
C THR A 36 -14.43 6.25 -14.84
N VAL A 37 -13.92 5.16 -14.28
CA VAL A 37 -12.58 5.14 -13.66
C VAL A 37 -11.53 5.29 -14.75
N LYS A 38 -10.72 6.35 -14.63
CA LYS A 38 -9.55 6.60 -15.48
C LYS A 38 -8.44 5.63 -15.06
N GLU A 39 -8.40 4.46 -15.68
CA GLU A 39 -7.38 3.45 -15.39
C GLU A 39 -5.96 3.95 -15.71
N GLN A 40 -5.03 3.63 -14.82
CA GLN A 40 -3.64 4.03 -14.91
C GLN A 40 -2.70 2.81 -14.86
N PRO A 41 -1.60 2.82 -15.65
CA PRO A 41 -0.66 1.70 -15.69
C PRO A 41 0.08 1.52 -14.36
N GLY A 42 0.34 2.61 -13.62
CA GLY A 42 1.15 2.62 -12.40
C GLY A 42 0.55 3.44 -11.26
N SER A 43 1.01 3.16 -10.03
CA SER A 43 0.64 3.92 -8.83
C SER A 43 1.07 5.39 -8.91
N ALA A 44 2.24 5.66 -9.49
CA ALA A 44 2.72 7.03 -9.74
C ALA A 44 1.81 7.79 -10.72
N SER A 45 1.32 7.13 -11.77
CA SER A 45 0.40 7.72 -12.74
C SER A 45 -0.97 8.05 -12.13
N VAL A 46 -1.47 7.24 -11.17
CA VAL A 46 -2.66 7.61 -10.37
C VAL A 46 -2.39 8.89 -9.58
N VAL A 47 -1.27 8.97 -8.87
CA VAL A 47 -0.91 10.16 -8.07
C VAL A 47 -0.74 11.40 -8.95
N GLN A 48 -0.11 11.28 -10.11
CA GLN A 48 0.02 12.37 -11.07
C GLN A 48 -1.36 12.84 -11.56
N GLY A 49 -2.23 11.91 -11.98
CA GLY A 49 -3.56 12.24 -12.44
C GLY A 49 -4.41 12.96 -11.39
N VAL A 50 -4.30 12.55 -10.12
CA VAL A 50 -4.97 13.25 -8.99
C VAL A 50 -4.31 14.60 -8.69
N THR A 51 -3.00 14.74 -8.87
CA THR A 51 -2.30 16.02 -8.67
C THR A 51 -2.76 17.08 -9.68
N GLU A 52 -2.96 16.68 -10.93
CA GLU A 52 -3.37 17.57 -12.03
C GLU A 52 -4.88 17.83 -12.05
N ASP A 53 -5.68 17.03 -11.33
CA ASP A 53 -7.13 17.14 -11.26
C ASP A 53 -7.60 17.59 -9.88
N ARG A 54 -7.98 18.87 -9.77
CA ARG A 54 -8.47 19.47 -8.51
C ARG A 54 -9.63 18.69 -7.87
N PHE A 55 -10.44 17.97 -8.65
CA PHE A 55 -11.57 17.17 -8.17
C PHE A 55 -11.31 15.66 -8.34
N GLY A 56 -10.05 15.26 -8.52
CA GLY A 56 -9.63 13.89 -8.63
C GLY A 56 -9.59 13.16 -7.29
N ILE A 57 -10.02 11.90 -7.30
CA ILE A 57 -9.76 10.94 -6.22
C ILE A 57 -9.25 9.64 -6.82
N GLY A 58 -8.34 8.98 -6.11
CA GLY A 58 -7.86 7.66 -6.49
C GLY A 58 -7.25 6.94 -5.31
N TYR A 59 -6.79 5.73 -5.55
CA TYR A 59 -6.10 4.90 -4.56
C TYR A 59 -4.69 4.55 -5.05
N SER A 60 -3.73 4.62 -4.14
CA SER A 60 -2.32 4.30 -4.42
C SER A 60 -1.63 3.78 -3.15
N GLY A 61 -0.43 3.22 -3.32
CA GLY A 61 0.42 2.86 -2.18
C GLY A 61 0.97 4.11 -1.49
N ILE A 62 1.11 4.07 -0.16
CA ILE A 62 1.52 5.25 0.62
C ILE A 62 2.90 5.80 0.23
N GLY A 63 3.82 4.94 -0.22
CA GLY A 63 5.15 5.36 -0.71
C GLY A 63 5.11 6.23 -1.97
N TYR A 64 3.97 6.34 -2.65
CA TYR A 64 3.82 7.25 -3.80
C TYR A 64 3.27 8.63 -3.43
N VAL A 65 3.03 8.92 -2.14
CA VAL A 65 2.57 10.24 -1.71
C VAL A 65 3.60 11.30 -2.09
N THR A 66 3.11 12.38 -2.70
CA THR A 66 3.86 13.61 -2.97
C THR A 66 3.13 14.79 -2.35
N SER A 67 3.74 15.98 -2.39
CA SER A 67 3.08 17.22 -1.95
C SER A 67 1.84 17.59 -2.79
N GLY A 68 1.68 17.00 -3.98
CA GLY A 68 0.55 17.23 -4.87
C GLY A 68 -0.74 16.51 -4.47
N VAL A 69 -0.67 15.58 -3.52
CA VAL A 69 -1.82 14.80 -3.05
C VAL A 69 -1.89 14.75 -1.53
N ARG A 70 -3.09 14.46 -1.01
CA ARG A 70 -3.31 14.25 0.42
C ARG A 70 -3.91 12.87 0.64
N ALA A 71 -3.28 12.07 1.48
CA ALA A 71 -3.88 10.83 1.97
C ALA A 71 -5.10 11.16 2.85
N VAL A 72 -6.25 10.56 2.54
CA VAL A 72 -7.49 10.78 3.28
C VAL A 72 -7.54 9.89 4.53
N PRO A 73 -7.91 10.43 5.70
CA PRO A 73 -8.22 9.61 6.86
C PRO A 73 -9.41 8.69 6.57
N LEU A 74 -9.39 7.48 7.11
CA LEU A 74 -10.44 6.48 6.91
C LEU A 74 -10.95 5.95 8.25
N ALA A 75 -12.25 5.66 8.30
CA ALA A 75 -12.89 4.95 9.39
C ALA A 75 -13.26 3.54 8.92
N ALA A 76 -13.12 2.55 9.80
CA ALA A 76 -13.44 1.15 9.46
C ALA A 76 -14.95 0.91 9.32
N LYS A 77 -15.77 1.78 9.92
CA LYS A 77 -17.23 1.73 9.92
C LYS A 77 -17.80 3.13 9.87
N GLU A 78 -19.02 3.26 9.37
CA GLU A 78 -19.77 4.51 9.43
C GLU A 78 -19.91 5.00 10.87
N GLY A 79 -19.71 6.30 11.09
CA GLY A 79 -19.76 6.93 12.42
C GLY A 79 -18.57 6.64 13.35
N ALA A 80 -17.60 5.83 12.95
CA ALA A 80 -16.39 5.59 13.73
C ALA A 80 -15.34 6.70 13.53
N GLU A 81 -14.33 6.72 14.41
CA GLU A 81 -13.21 7.65 14.31
C GLU A 81 -12.39 7.41 13.03
N TYR A 82 -11.96 8.51 12.41
CA TYR A 82 -11.12 8.49 11.22
C TYR A 82 -9.65 8.52 11.60
N TYR A 83 -8.88 7.58 11.05
CA TYR A 83 -7.45 7.48 11.29
C TYR A 83 -6.65 7.79 10.03
N THR A 84 -5.47 8.39 10.21
CA THR A 84 -4.48 8.60 9.15
C THR A 84 -3.62 7.34 8.95
N PRO A 85 -3.01 7.13 7.76
CA PRO A 85 -2.18 5.96 7.45
C PRO A 85 -0.77 6.02 8.05
N THR A 86 -0.67 6.26 9.37
CA THR A 86 0.60 6.23 10.12
C THR A 86 0.94 4.81 10.53
N LEU A 87 2.21 4.53 10.83
CA LEU A 87 2.66 3.22 11.33
C LEU A 87 1.80 2.72 12.50
N ASP A 88 1.60 3.55 13.52
CA ASP A 88 0.86 3.17 14.72
C ASP A 88 -0.59 2.76 14.40
N ASN A 89 -1.31 3.59 13.64
CA ASN A 89 -2.67 3.29 13.22
C ASN A 89 -2.78 2.05 12.32
N VAL A 90 -1.77 1.80 11.48
CA VAL A 90 -1.72 0.61 10.61
C VAL A 90 -1.48 -0.65 11.45
N VAL A 91 -0.47 -0.64 12.32
CA VAL A 91 -0.10 -1.78 13.16
C VAL A 91 -1.20 -2.11 14.17
N SER A 92 -1.90 -1.10 14.69
CA SER A 92 -3.02 -1.31 15.59
C SER A 92 -4.33 -1.67 14.89
N GLY A 93 -4.35 -1.76 13.54
CA GLY A 93 -5.55 -2.05 12.75
C GLY A 93 -6.60 -0.94 12.72
N LYS A 94 -6.25 0.27 13.18
CA LYS A 94 -7.14 1.45 13.19
C LYS A 94 -7.32 2.02 11.79
N TYR A 95 -6.25 2.05 10.99
CA TYR A 95 -6.35 2.41 9.57
C TYR A 95 -6.77 1.19 8.75
N PRO A 96 -7.96 1.19 8.10
CA PRO A 96 -8.57 -0.02 7.56
C PRO A 96 -7.95 -0.54 6.27
N LEU A 97 -7.16 0.26 5.55
CA LEU A 97 -6.53 -0.14 4.28
C LEU A 97 -5.01 -0.26 4.44
N ALA A 98 -4.58 -1.38 4.99
CA ALA A 98 -3.17 -1.73 5.11
C ALA A 98 -2.92 -3.21 4.77
N ARG A 99 -1.74 -3.48 4.23
CA ARG A 99 -1.28 -4.84 3.90
C ARG A 99 0.24 -4.91 3.88
N PHE A 100 0.76 -6.09 4.11
CA PHE A 100 2.17 -6.37 3.83
C PHE A 100 2.43 -6.43 2.32
N LEU A 101 3.66 -6.08 1.94
CA LEU A 101 4.21 -6.44 0.65
C LEU A 101 5.04 -7.71 0.84
N TYR A 102 4.75 -8.74 0.04
CA TYR A 102 5.38 -10.04 0.17
C TYR A 102 6.51 -10.19 -0.85
N VAL A 103 7.64 -10.74 -0.41
CA VAL A 103 8.71 -11.22 -1.26
C VAL A 103 8.53 -12.72 -1.42
N TYR A 104 8.37 -13.19 -2.67
CA TYR A 104 8.26 -14.61 -2.97
C TYR A 104 9.59 -15.14 -3.48
N ILE A 105 10.05 -16.23 -2.89
CA ILE A 105 11.31 -16.88 -3.25
C ILE A 105 10.99 -18.26 -3.79
N ASN A 106 11.37 -18.51 -5.04
CA ASN A 106 11.23 -19.83 -5.65
C ASN A 106 12.34 -20.76 -5.13
N LYS A 107 12.13 -21.36 -3.97
CA LYS A 107 13.04 -22.33 -3.37
C LYS A 107 12.70 -23.75 -3.79
N ALA A 108 13.69 -24.51 -4.22
CA ALA A 108 13.52 -25.95 -4.45
C ALA A 108 13.12 -26.66 -3.13
N PRO A 109 12.11 -27.56 -3.15
CA PRO A 109 11.71 -28.29 -1.96
C PRO A 109 12.88 -29.01 -1.29
N ASN A 110 12.93 -28.99 0.04
CA ASN A 110 13.96 -29.64 0.87
C ASN A 110 15.41 -29.21 0.62
N LYS A 111 15.65 -28.15 -0.17
CA LYS A 111 16.99 -27.56 -0.32
C LYS A 111 17.11 -26.30 0.54
N PRO A 112 18.31 -25.97 1.06
CA PRO A 112 18.52 -24.65 1.66
C PRO A 112 18.29 -23.55 0.62
N LEU A 113 18.05 -22.33 1.10
CA LEU A 113 18.08 -21.16 0.21
C LEU A 113 19.48 -21.00 -0.36
N ASP A 114 19.55 -20.46 -1.58
CA ASP A 114 20.81 -19.94 -2.10
C ASP A 114 21.41 -18.96 -1.08
N PRO A 115 22.72 -19.05 -0.74
CA PRO A 115 23.31 -18.21 0.29
C PRO A 115 23.15 -16.72 0.04
N LEU A 116 23.28 -16.26 -1.22
CA LEU A 116 23.14 -14.84 -1.54
C LEU A 116 21.70 -14.37 -1.38
N VAL A 117 20.73 -15.20 -1.80
CA VAL A 117 19.31 -14.93 -1.58
C VAL A 117 19.00 -14.86 -0.08
N ARG A 118 19.54 -15.80 0.72
CA ARG A 118 19.35 -15.80 2.17
C ARG A 118 19.91 -14.53 2.81
N GLU A 119 21.14 -14.13 2.47
CA GLU A 119 21.74 -12.91 3.03
C GLU A 119 20.98 -11.66 2.62
N PHE A 120 20.46 -11.59 1.38
CA PHE A 120 19.57 -10.50 0.97
C PHE A 120 18.29 -10.47 1.82
N CYS A 121 17.65 -11.62 2.06
CA CYS A 121 16.47 -11.71 2.92
C CYS A 121 16.77 -11.30 4.37
N LYS A 122 17.95 -11.64 4.90
CA LYS A 122 18.38 -11.17 6.22
C LYS A 122 18.60 -9.66 6.20
N PHE A 123 19.28 -9.12 5.18
CA PHE A 123 19.53 -7.69 5.01
C PHE A 123 18.24 -6.86 5.02
N ILE A 124 17.22 -7.23 4.24
CA ILE A 124 15.96 -6.46 4.19
C ILE A 124 15.23 -6.45 5.54
N LEU A 125 15.50 -7.41 6.43
CA LEU A 125 14.93 -7.48 7.78
C LEU A 125 15.78 -6.71 8.83
N THR A 126 17.02 -6.32 8.51
CA THR A 126 17.85 -5.54 9.42
C THR A 126 17.32 -4.13 9.63
N GLN A 127 17.80 -3.44 10.66
CA GLN A 127 17.54 -2.02 10.85
C GLN A 127 17.93 -1.20 9.62
N GLU A 128 19.09 -1.49 9.01
CA GLU A 128 19.56 -0.80 7.80
C GLU A 128 18.59 -0.98 6.63
N GLY A 129 18.18 -2.22 6.35
CA GLY A 129 17.20 -2.51 5.31
C GLY A 129 15.87 -1.81 5.54
N GLN A 130 15.37 -1.81 6.79
CA GLN A 130 14.13 -1.12 7.15
C GLN A 130 14.26 0.42 7.08
N GLN A 131 15.46 0.99 7.28
CA GLN A 131 15.67 2.42 7.04
C GLN A 131 15.58 2.78 5.55
N VAL A 132 15.96 1.89 4.64
CA VAL A 132 15.73 2.09 3.19
C VAL A 132 14.24 2.14 2.89
N VAL A 133 13.45 1.24 3.47
CA VAL A 133 11.97 1.21 3.33
C VAL A 133 11.34 2.54 3.78
N ILE A 134 11.78 3.07 4.92
CA ILE A 134 11.30 4.37 5.43
C ILE A 134 11.68 5.51 4.48
N LYS A 135 12.92 5.54 3.99
CA LYS A 135 13.40 6.57 3.06
C LYS A 135 12.62 6.56 1.74
N ASP A 136 12.16 5.40 1.31
CA ASP A 136 11.31 5.24 0.12
C ASP A 136 9.82 5.52 0.40
N GLY A 137 9.47 6.02 1.59
CA GLY A 137 8.12 6.47 1.93
C GLY A 137 7.17 5.38 2.42
N TYR A 138 7.68 4.17 2.68
CA TYR A 138 6.91 3.06 3.21
C TYR A 138 7.00 2.96 4.74
N LEU A 139 6.06 2.20 5.31
CA LEU A 139 6.05 1.89 6.74
C LEU A 139 6.97 0.68 7.00
N PRO A 140 7.85 0.73 8.01
CA PRO A 140 8.72 -0.39 8.35
C PRO A 140 7.91 -1.54 8.96
N LEU A 141 8.49 -2.73 8.93
CA LEU A 141 7.93 -3.90 9.61
C LEU A 141 7.96 -3.70 11.14
N PRO A 142 6.91 -4.13 11.86
CA PRO A 142 6.97 -4.21 13.33
C PRO A 142 8.09 -5.15 13.78
N ALA A 143 8.76 -4.82 14.89
CA ALA A 143 9.88 -5.60 15.41
C ALA A 143 9.54 -7.09 15.63
N LYS A 144 8.30 -7.38 16.05
CA LYS A 144 7.80 -8.75 16.20
C LYS A 144 7.78 -9.50 14.87
N VAL A 145 7.30 -8.86 13.79
CA VAL A 145 7.26 -9.45 12.44
C VAL A 145 8.68 -9.68 11.93
N VAL A 146 9.59 -8.73 12.14
CA VAL A 146 11.02 -8.89 11.80
C VAL A 146 11.60 -10.13 12.48
N ALA A 147 11.39 -10.29 13.79
CA ALA A 147 11.90 -11.43 14.53
C ALA A 147 11.29 -12.77 14.05
N GLU A 148 10.01 -12.79 13.68
CA GLU A 148 9.33 -13.97 13.14
C GLU A 148 9.86 -14.36 11.75
N GLU A 149 10.05 -13.39 10.85
CA GLU A 149 10.59 -13.65 9.51
C GLU A 149 12.07 -14.05 9.58
N PHE A 150 12.86 -13.45 10.47
CA PHE A 150 14.28 -13.78 10.63
C PHE A 150 14.48 -15.25 11.05
N LYS A 151 13.63 -15.77 11.93
CA LYS A 151 13.66 -17.19 12.36
C LYS A 151 13.41 -18.17 11.22
N LYS A 152 12.76 -17.76 10.12
CA LYS A 152 12.53 -18.62 8.94
C LYS A 152 13.77 -18.74 8.05
N LEU A 153 14.76 -17.88 8.27
CA LEU A 153 16.00 -17.81 7.48
C LEU A 153 17.20 -18.48 8.17
N GLU A 154 17.04 -18.85 9.45
CA GLU A 154 17.97 -19.70 10.21
C GLU A 154 17.70 -21.19 9.91
#